data_AF-A0AA49JK42-F1
#
_entry.id   AF-A0AA49JK42-F1
#
_cell.length_a   1.000
_cell.length_b   1.000
_cell.length_c   1.000
_cell.angle_alpha   90.00
_cell.angle_beta   90.00
_cell.angle_gamma   90.00
#
_symmetry.space_group_name_H-M   'P 1'
#
loop_
_entity.id
_entity.type
_entity.pdbx_description
1 polymer ?
#
loop_
_entity_poly.entity_id
_entity_poly.type
_entity_poly.pdbx_seq_one_letter_code
_entity_poly.pdbx_strand_id
1 'polypeptide(L)'
;MDSNGKYINPFTDFGFKKLFGTEFNKELLIDFLNQVLGDRERILELTYLNTENLGNTEKDRKAIFDLYCENETGEKFIIELQNAEQLYFKDRSIF
;
A
#
# COMPACT_ATOMS: atom_id res chain seq x y z
N MET A 1 19.14 -2.99 20.85
CA MET A 1 19.30 -1.66 21.46
C MET A 1 18.41 -0.71 20.69
N ASP A 2 17.26 -0.36 21.27
CA ASP A 2 16.39 0.68 20.75
C ASP A 2 17.12 2.02 20.86
N SER A 3 17.61 2.51 19.73
CA SER A 3 17.95 3.91 19.58
C SER A 3 16.64 4.67 19.41
N ASN A 4 16.30 5.53 20.38
CA ASN A 4 15.26 6.56 20.30
C ASN A 4 15.31 7.27 18.93
N GLY A 5 14.53 6.78 17.97
CA GLY A 5 14.83 6.91 16.55
C GLY A 5 14.57 8.31 16.03
N LYS A 6 15.64 9.04 15.68
CA LYS A 6 15.57 10.33 14.96
C LYS A 6 14.90 10.22 13.58
N TYR A 7 14.80 9.01 13.03
CA TYR A 7 14.30 8.73 11.68
C TYR A 7 13.28 7.60 11.68
N ILE A 8 12.33 7.68 10.75
CA ILE A 8 11.31 6.65 10.51
C ILE A 8 11.84 5.72 9.42
N ASN A 9 11.79 4.39 9.64
CA ASN A 9 12.12 3.41 8.61
C ASN A 9 10.87 3.09 7.76
N PRO A 10 10.77 3.53 6.49
CA PRO A 10 9.61 3.30 5.64
C PRO A 10 9.41 1.82 5.28
N PHE A 11 10.42 0.96 5.42
CA PHE A 11 10.31 -0.48 5.12
C PHE A 11 9.67 -1.29 6.26
N THR A 12 9.30 -0.63 7.36
CA THR A 12 8.53 -1.25 8.44
C THR A 12 7.06 -0.88 8.30
N ASP A 13 6.16 -1.78 8.68
CA ASP A 13 4.72 -1.51 8.67
C ASP A 13 4.39 -0.24 9.46
N PHE A 14 5.04 -0.05 10.61
CA PHE A 14 4.89 1.16 11.42
C PHE A 14 5.31 2.41 10.64
N GLY A 15 6.50 2.41 10.05
CA GLY A 15 7.00 3.59 9.35
C GLY A 15 6.21 3.90 8.08
N PHE A 16 5.83 2.87 7.32
CA PHE A 16 5.00 3.03 6.14
C PHE A 16 3.61 3.56 6.51
N LYS A 17 2.96 2.99 7.54
CA LYS A 17 1.66 3.51 8.04
C LYS A 17 1.79 4.91 8.64
N LYS A 18 2.90 5.25 9.27
CA LYS A 18 3.15 6.60 9.78
C LYS A 18 3.29 7.62 8.64
N LEU A 19 3.92 7.23 7.54
CA LEU A 19 4.12 8.07 6.37
C LEU A 19 2.87 8.18 5.51
N PHE A 20 2.11 7.10 5.31
CA PHE A 20 1.03 7.05 4.31
C PHE A 20 -0.34 6.69 4.88
N GLY A 21 -0.48 6.34 6.15
CA GLY A 21 -1.74 5.84 6.73
C GLY A 21 -2.66 6.91 7.31
N THR A 22 -2.47 8.19 6.95
CA THR A 22 -3.32 9.28 7.42
C THR A 22 -3.91 10.03 6.24
N GLU A 23 -5.12 10.57 6.38
CA GLU A 23 -5.76 11.38 5.33
C GLU A 23 -4.89 12.58 4.92
N PHE A 24 -4.16 13.18 5.87
CA PHE A 24 -3.24 14.28 5.59
C PHE A 24 -2.12 13.88 4.61
N ASN A 25 -1.66 12.64 4.66
CA ASN A 25 -0.60 12.12 3.80
C ASN A 25 -1.12 11.38 2.56
N LYS A 26 -2.43 11.43 2.30
CA LYS A 26 -3.06 10.72 1.19
C LYS A 26 -2.53 11.16 -0.17
N GLU A 27 -2.29 12.45 -0.36
CA GLU A 27 -1.68 12.97 -1.60
C GLU A 27 -0.27 12.42 -1.82
N LEU A 28 0.51 12.24 -0.76
CA LEU A 28 1.85 11.62 -0.84
C LEU A 28 1.77 10.16 -1.28
N LEU A 29 0.76 9.42 -0.80
CA LEU A 29 0.54 8.03 -1.23
C LEU A 29 0.13 7.97 -2.71
N ILE A 30 -0.76 8.86 -3.15
CA ILE A 30 -1.16 8.95 -4.56
C ILE A 30 0.04 9.26 -5.45
N ASP A 31 0.86 10.25 -5.10
CA ASP A 31 2.06 10.58 -5.87
C ASP A 31 3.04 9.40 -5.92
N PHE A 32 3.33 8.78 -4.78
CA PHE A 32 4.18 7.60 -4.71
C PHE A 32 3.69 6.47 -5.62
N LEU A 33 2.40 6.12 -5.55
CA LEU A 33 1.82 5.05 -6.37
C LEU A 33 1.85 5.39 -7.86
N ASN A 34 1.56 6.64 -8.23
CA ASN A 34 1.64 7.09 -9.62
C ASN A 34 3.08 6.99 -10.17
N GLN A 35 4.10 7.28 -9.35
CA GLN A 35 5.51 7.07 -9.76
C GLN A 35 5.84 5.58 -9.93
N VAL A 36 5.25 4.70 -9.13
CA VAL A 36 5.45 3.24 -9.22
C VAL A 36 4.74 2.65 -10.45
N LEU A 37 3.52 3.12 -10.75
CA LEU A 37 2.70 2.62 -11.86
C LEU A 37 3.17 3.15 -13.21
N GLY A 38 3.77 4.34 -13.24
CA GLY A 38 4.26 4.99 -14.46
C GLY A 38 3.12 5.26 -15.44
N ASP A 39 3.33 4.95 -16.72
CA ASP A 39 2.33 5.22 -17.77
C ASP A 39 1.17 4.22 -17.80
N ARG A 40 1.15 3.22 -16.89
CA ARG A 40 0.11 2.19 -16.88
C ARG A 40 -1.19 2.69 -16.29
N GLU A 41 -1.10 3.49 -15.23
CA GLU A 41 -2.25 3.98 -14.47
C GLU A 41 -1.96 5.34 -13.86
N ARG A 42 -3.00 6.18 -13.80
CA ARG A 42 -2.95 7.50 -13.16
C ARG A 42 -4.07 7.67 -12.15
N ILE A 43 -3.76 7.43 -10.88
CA ILE A 43 -4.69 7.56 -9.76
C ILE A 43 -5.01 9.04 -9.54
N LEU A 44 -6.30 9.37 -9.52
CA LEU A 44 -6.83 10.67 -9.12
C LEU A 44 -7.38 10.63 -7.69
N GLU A 45 -8.12 9.58 -7.36
CA GLU A 45 -8.71 9.40 -6.04
C GLU A 45 -8.32 8.04 -5.45
N LEU A 46 -8.11 8.03 -4.14
CA LEU A 46 -7.76 6.85 -3.36
C LEU A 46 -8.69 6.80 -2.14
N THR A 47 -9.06 5.63 -1.66
CA THR A 47 -9.77 5.44 -0.40
C THR A 47 -9.19 4.24 0.33
N TYR A 48 -8.83 4.41 1.61
CA TYR A 48 -8.44 3.28 2.44
C TYR A 48 -9.66 2.40 2.69
N LEU A 49 -9.56 1.13 2.31
CA LEU A 49 -10.58 0.15 2.65
C LEU A 49 -10.35 -0.30 4.10
N ASN A 50 -11.44 -0.38 4.86
CA ASN A 50 -11.36 -0.74 6.27
C ASN A 50 -11.02 -2.23 6.39
N THR A 51 -9.83 -2.53 6.92
CA THR A 51 -9.31 -3.90 7.09
C THR A 51 -10.01 -4.69 8.19
N GLU A 52 -10.96 -4.10 8.93
CA GLU A 52 -11.69 -4.77 10.03
C GLU A 52 -12.49 -6.01 9.60
N ASN A 53 -12.74 -6.21 8.30
CA ASN A 53 -13.42 -7.40 7.78
C ASN A 53 -12.47 -8.50 7.26
N LEU A 54 -11.15 -8.28 7.26
CA LEU A 54 -10.17 -9.29 6.87
C LEU A 54 -9.64 -9.95 8.15
N GLY A 55 -9.79 -11.27 8.22
CA GLY A 55 -9.76 -12.06 9.45
C GLY A 55 -8.49 -11.90 10.30
N ASN A 56 -8.56 -12.43 11.52
CA ASN A 56 -7.41 -12.54 12.41
C ASN A 56 -6.40 -13.62 11.97
N THR A 57 -6.11 -13.79 10.67
CA THR A 57 -5.18 -14.82 10.18
C THR A 57 -3.80 -14.28 9.85
N GLU A 58 -2.77 -15.12 9.93
CA GLU A 58 -1.39 -14.71 9.70
C GLU A 58 -1.11 -14.17 8.28
N LYS A 59 -2.00 -14.46 7.32
CA LYS A 59 -1.96 -13.91 5.97
C LYS A 59 -2.42 -12.46 5.91
N ASP A 60 -3.38 -12.06 6.74
CA ASP A 60 -3.90 -10.69 6.83
C ASP A 60 -2.86 -9.73 7.42
N ARG A 61 -1.87 -10.27 8.16
CA ARG A 61 -0.70 -9.50 8.64
C ARG A 61 0.31 -9.13 7.55
N LYS A 62 0.11 -9.54 6.29
CA LYS A 62 1.05 -9.24 5.18
C LYS A 62 0.67 -8.01 4.36
N ALA A 63 -0.62 -7.67 4.32
CA ALA A 63 -1.10 -6.48 3.63
C ALA A 63 -0.99 -5.26 4.57
N ILE A 64 -0.29 -4.23 4.09
CA ILE A 64 -0.14 -2.94 4.76
C ILE A 64 -1.38 -2.08 4.52
N PHE A 65 -1.88 -2.04 3.27
CA PHE A 65 -3.08 -1.30 2.88
C PHE A 65 -3.83 -1.99 1.75
N ASP A 66 -5.17 -1.95 1.84
CA ASP A 66 -6.07 -2.17 0.71
C ASP A 66 -6.64 -0.82 0.29
N LEU A 67 -6.43 -0.47 -0.98
CA LEU A 67 -6.71 0.85 -1.52
C LEU A 67 -7.70 0.73 -2.66
N TYR A 68 -8.85 1.39 -2.53
CA TYR A 68 -9.77 1.58 -3.63
C TYR A 68 -9.39 2.83 -4.40
N CYS A 69 -9.06 2.69 -5.68
CA CYS A 69 -8.55 3.77 -6.51
C CYS A 69 -9.49 4.06 -7.68
N GLU A 70 -9.55 5.32 -8.08
CA GLU A 70 -10.20 5.77 -9.32
C GLU A 70 -9.17 6.57 -10.15
N ASN A 71 -9.05 6.24 -11.44
CA ASN A 71 -8.15 6.94 -12.36
C ASN A 71 -8.83 8.06 -13.13
N GLU A 72 -8.06 8.74 -13.99
CA GLU A 72 -8.54 9.85 -14.82
C GLU A 72 -9.62 9.49 -15.85
N THR A 73 -9.81 8.21 -16.15
CA THR A 73 -10.87 7.75 -17.06
C THR A 73 -12.14 7.34 -16.30
N GLY A 74 -12.13 7.40 -14.97
CA GLY A 74 -13.20 6.93 -14.09
C GLY A 74 -13.19 5.41 -13.86
N GLU A 75 -12.14 4.72 -14.29
CA GLU A 75 -11.95 3.30 -14.01
C GLU A 75 -11.54 3.10 -12.55
N LYS A 76 -12.10 2.02 -11.96
CA LYS A 76 -11.99 1.71 -10.54
C LYS A 76 -11.28 0.39 -10.34
N PHE A 77 -10.25 0.40 -9.50
CA PHE A 77 -9.44 -0.77 -9.22
C PHE A 77 -8.97 -0.80 -7.77
N ILE A 78 -8.49 -1.96 -7.34
CA ILE A 78 -7.96 -2.18 -6.00
C ILE A 78 -6.44 -2.34 -6.08
N ILE A 79 -5.72 -1.62 -5.23
CA ILE A 79 -4.29 -1.83 -4.99
C ILE A 79 -4.12 -2.42 -3.59
N GLU A 80 -3.44 -3.55 -3.51
CA GLU A 80 -3.00 -4.15 -2.25
C GLU A 80 -1.49 -3.91 -2.07
N LEU A 81 -1.12 -3.19 -1.02
CA LEU A 81 0.29 -2.98 -0.64
C LEU A 81 0.69 -4.04 0.37
N GLN A 82 1.75 -4.81 0.10
CA GLN A 82 2.18 -5.90 0.98
C GLN A 82 3.69 -5.84 1.24
N ASN A 83 4.10 -6.05 2.49
CA ASN A 83 5.50 -6.21 2.88
C ASN A 83 5.74 -7.68 3.22
N ALA A 84 5.78 -8.49 2.17
CA ALA A 84 5.94 -9.93 2.29
C ALA A 84 7.19 -10.39 1.54
N GLU A 85 7.95 -11.27 2.16
CA GLU A 85 9.04 -11.98 1.49
C GLU A 85 8.46 -12.80 0.32
N GLN A 86 8.78 -12.41 -0.91
CA GLN A 86 8.33 -13.09 -2.13
C GLN A 86 9.17 -14.36 -2.37
N LEU A 87 9.02 -15.37 -1.53
CA LEU A 87 9.70 -16.66 -1.70
C LEU A 87 9.31 -17.40 -3.01
N TYR A 88 8.20 -17.02 -3.66
CA TYR A 88 7.67 -17.69 -4.86
C TYR A 88 7.09 -16.70 -5.90
N PHE A 89 7.84 -15.65 -6.28
CA PHE A 89 7.37 -14.70 -7.30
C PHE A 89 7.02 -15.37 -8.65
N LYS A 90 7.69 -16.48 -8.98
CA LYS A 90 7.44 -17.22 -10.24
C LYS A 90 6.10 -17.96 -10.29
N ASP A 91 5.53 -18.38 -9.16
CA ASP A 91 4.32 -19.23 -9.17
C ASP A 91 3.00 -18.43 -9.21
N ARG A 92 3.06 -17.09 -9.14
CA ARG A 92 1.88 -16.20 -9.17
C ARG A 92 1.78 -15.31 -10.39
N SER A 93 2.70 -15.43 -11.35
CA SER A 93 2.61 -14.72 -12.63
C SER A 93 1.80 -15.57 -13.61
N ILE A 94 0.57 -15.17 -13.91
CA ILE A 94 -0.18 -15.72 -15.05
C ILE A 94 0.26 -14.93 -16.28
N PHE A 95 0.79 -15.64 -17.29
CA PHE A 95 1.15 -15.09 -18.59
C PHE A 95 -0.07 -14.84 -19.46
#